data_AF-A0A843JG52-F1
#
_entry.id   AF-A0A843JG52-F1
#
_cell.length_a   1.000
_cell.length_b   1.000
_cell.length_c   1.000
_cell.angle_alpha   90.00
_cell.angle_beta   90.00
_cell.angle_gamma   90.00
#
_symmetry.space_group_name_H-M   'P 1'
#
loop_
_entity.id
_entity.type
_entity.pdbx_description
1 polymer ?
#
loop_
_entity_poly.entity_id
_entity_poly.type
_entity_poly.pdbx_seq_one_letter_code
_entity_poly.pdbx_strand_id
1 'polypeptide(L)'
;MVKFFEPHEIEKQSMATIVKELNGRTWPEPMFSVIRRCIHTSADFDYADNLRFSPDAEILGVKLLRGGCNIVTDTKMAFAGINKNRLEAFGGKAYCF
;
A
#
# COMPACT_ATOMS: atom_id res chain seq x y z
N MET A 1 26.98 9.49 18.89
CA MET A 1 25.66 9.67 19.53
C MET A 1 24.62 9.03 18.61
N VAL A 2 23.95 7.96 19.05
CA VAL A 2 22.92 7.27 18.25
C VAL A 2 21.62 8.06 18.38
N LYS A 3 20.99 8.42 17.25
CA LYS A 3 19.66 9.05 17.24
C LYS A 3 18.60 7.96 17.13
N PHE A 4 17.65 7.96 18.06
CA PHE A 4 16.45 7.13 17.99
C PHE A 4 15.31 7.96 17.40
N PHE A 5 14.61 7.40 16.42
CA PHE A 5 13.44 8.00 15.80
C PHE A 5 12.23 7.10 16.06
N GLU A 6 11.06 7.70 16.18
CA GLU A 6 9.82 6.94 16.23
C GLU A 6 9.52 6.34 14.84
N PRO A 7 9.00 5.10 14.74
CA PRO A 7 8.78 4.44 13.46
C PRO A 7 7.92 5.25 12.48
N HIS A 8 6.93 5.99 12.98
CA HIS A 8 6.05 6.80 12.13
C HIS A 8 6.78 8.00 11.50
N GLU A 9 7.75 8.59 12.20
CA GLU A 9 8.55 9.68 11.65
C GLU A 9 9.52 9.17 10.58
N ILE A 10 10.05 7.96 10.76
CA ILE A 10 10.87 7.30 9.72
C ILE A 10 10.03 7.04 8.47
N GLU A 11 8.81 6.49 8.61
CA GLU A 11 7.92 6.25 7.47
C GLU A 11 7.57 7.56 6.74
N LYS A 12 7.22 8.61 7.50
CA LYS A 12 6.91 9.93 6.95
C LYS A 12 8.09 10.52 6.15
N GLN A 13 9.30 10.41 6.68
CA GLN A 13 10.51 10.84 5.96
C GLN A 13 10.75 10.00 4.71
N SER A 14 10.57 8.68 4.77
CA SER A 14 10.69 7.79 3.61
C SER A 14 9.70 8.17 2.50
N MET A 15 8.42 8.41 2.84
CA MET A 15 7.40 8.83 1.88
C MET A 15 7.73 10.19 1.26
N ALA A 16 8.26 11.13 2.03
CA ALA A 16 8.71 12.43 1.51
C ALA A 16 9.87 12.28 0.53
N THR A 17 10.85 11.42 0.84
CA THR A 17 11.96 11.11 -0.07
C THR A 17 11.46 10.47 -1.36
N ILE A 18 10.56 9.50 -1.31
CA ILE A 18 9.98 8.88 -2.51
C ILE A 18 9.32 9.93 -3.40
N VAL A 19 8.51 10.84 -2.83
CA VAL A 19 7.86 11.92 -3.60
C VAL A 19 8.89 12.84 -4.26
N LYS A 20 9.99 13.15 -3.57
CA LYS A 20 11.08 13.97 -4.12
C LYS A 20 11.76 13.27 -5.29
N GLU A 21 12.11 12.00 -5.15
CA GLU A 21 12.80 11.20 -6.18
C GLU A 21 11.90 10.92 -7.40
N LEU A 22 10.57 10.90 -7.24
CA LEU A 22 9.62 10.86 -8.36
C LEU A 22 9.63 12.13 -9.22
N ASN A 23 10.37 13.17 -8.82
CA ASN A 23 10.69 14.36 -9.62
C ASN A 23 9.46 15.02 -10.28
N GLY A 24 8.40 15.22 -9.49
CA GLY A 24 7.17 15.89 -9.93
C GLY A 24 6.15 14.98 -10.63
N ARG A 25 6.48 13.70 -10.88
CA ARG A 25 5.50 12.73 -11.36
C ARG A 25 4.43 12.48 -10.29
N THR A 26 3.16 12.55 -10.70
CA THR A 26 2.01 12.35 -9.82
C THR A 26 0.94 11.54 -10.53
N TRP A 27 0.07 10.94 -9.74
CA TRP A 27 -1.09 10.17 -10.20
C TRP A 27 -2.31 10.60 -9.37
N PRO A 28 -3.54 10.36 -9.86
CA PRO A 28 -4.73 10.53 -9.05
C PRO A 28 -4.69 9.65 -7.79
N GLU A 29 -5.31 10.10 -6.71
CA GLU A 29 -5.57 9.22 -5.57
C GLU A 29 -6.83 8.37 -5.83
N PRO A 30 -6.86 7.08 -5.43
CA PRO A 30 -5.92 6.39 -4.54
C PRO A 30 -4.70 5.73 -5.23
N MET A 31 -4.57 5.84 -6.55
CA MET A 31 -3.50 5.19 -7.32
C MET A 31 -2.11 5.62 -6.84
N PHE A 32 -1.93 6.92 -6.55
CA PHE A 32 -0.64 7.42 -6.10
C PHE A 32 -0.22 6.88 -4.73
N SER A 33 -1.16 6.66 -3.82
CA SER A 33 -0.89 5.97 -2.55
C SER A 33 -0.41 4.53 -2.76
N VAL A 34 -0.99 3.80 -3.73
CA VAL A 34 -0.58 2.43 -4.05
C VAL A 34 0.85 2.41 -4.61
N ILE A 35 1.14 3.25 -5.61
CA ILE A 35 2.47 3.34 -6.23
C ILE A 35 3.55 3.65 -5.18
N ARG A 36 3.34 4.68 -4.34
CA ARG A 36 4.30 5.05 -3.30
C ARG A 36 4.50 3.93 -2.27
N ARG A 37 3.45 3.21 -1.91
CA ARG A 37 3.54 2.09 -0.95
C ARG A 37 4.33 0.91 -1.54
N CYS A 38 4.18 0.63 -2.83
CA CYS A 38 4.98 -0.37 -3.53
C CYS A 38 6.47 0.01 -3.53
N ILE A 39 6.80 1.25 -3.94
CA ILE A 39 8.19 1.75 -3.92
C ILE A 39 8.76 1.71 -2.50
N HIS A 40 8.00 2.09 -1.48
CA HIS A 40 8.46 2.08 -0.09
C HIS A 40 8.88 0.70 0.39
N THR A 41 8.13 -0.34 0.03
CA THR A 41 8.44 -1.71 0.48
C THR A 41 9.55 -2.37 -0.35
N SER A 42 9.76 -1.95 -1.60
CA SER A 42 10.73 -2.56 -2.52
C SER A 42 12.02 -1.76 -2.69
N ALA A 43 12.01 -0.47 -2.32
CA ALA A 43 13.01 0.53 -2.71
C ALA A 43 13.24 0.62 -4.24
N ASP A 44 12.24 0.24 -5.03
CA ASP A 44 12.33 0.14 -6.49
C ASP A 44 11.36 1.12 -7.15
N PHE A 45 11.91 2.13 -7.82
CA PHE A 45 11.15 3.18 -8.52
C PHE A 45 10.57 2.73 -9.85
N ASP A 46 10.98 1.58 -10.39
CA ASP A 46 10.42 1.04 -11.63
C ASP A 46 8.93 0.70 -11.47
N TYR A 47 8.42 0.56 -10.24
CA TYR A 47 6.98 0.45 -9.96
C TYR A 47 6.18 1.65 -10.46
N ALA A 48 6.77 2.85 -10.56
CA ALA A 48 6.13 4.02 -11.15
C ALA A 48 5.86 3.86 -12.66
N ASP A 49 6.64 3.00 -13.33
CA ASP A 49 6.59 2.77 -14.77
C ASP A 49 5.96 1.44 -15.14
N ASN A 50 6.03 0.44 -14.27
CA ASN A 50 5.61 -0.94 -14.54
C ASN A 50 4.29 -1.33 -13.90
N LEU A 51 3.81 -0.61 -12.87
CA LEU A 51 2.46 -0.87 -12.34
C LEU A 51 1.40 -0.58 -13.40
N ARG A 52 0.44 -1.48 -13.54
CA ARG A 52 -0.70 -1.36 -14.44
C ARG A 52 -1.98 -1.52 -13.65
N PHE A 53 -2.92 -0.63 -13.93
CA PHE A 53 -4.25 -0.61 -13.32
C PHE A 53 -5.24 -0.86 -14.45
N SER A 54 -6.17 -1.82 -14.25
CA SER A 54 -7.38 -1.83 -15.08
C SER A 54 -8.20 -0.58 -14.75
N PRO A 55 -9.14 -0.16 -15.62
CA PRO A 55 -9.99 0.99 -15.35
C PRO A 55 -10.61 0.92 -13.94
N ASP A 56 -10.42 1.99 -13.17
CA ASP A 56 -10.95 2.19 -11.81
C ASP A 56 -10.55 1.14 -10.75
N ALA A 57 -9.51 0.33 -10.99
CA ALA A 57 -9.13 -0.78 -10.10
C ALA A 57 -8.89 -0.33 -8.64
N GLU A 58 -8.19 0.78 -8.47
CA GLU A 58 -7.85 1.36 -7.18
C GLU A 58 -9.08 1.91 -6.45
N ILE A 59 -10.03 2.50 -7.18
CA ILE A 59 -11.28 3.04 -6.63
C ILE A 59 -12.18 1.89 -6.21
N LEU A 60 -12.31 0.88 -7.07
CA LEU A 60 -13.10 -0.33 -6.79
C LEU A 60 -12.52 -1.09 -5.59
N GLY A 61 -11.20 -1.24 -5.52
CA GLY A 61 -10.52 -1.88 -4.40
C GLY A 61 -10.83 -1.19 -3.07
N VAL A 62 -10.72 0.14 -3.02
CA VAL A 62 -11.09 0.92 -1.82
C VAL A 62 -12.56 0.74 -1.46
N LYS A 63 -13.46 0.78 -2.45
CA LYS A 63 -14.91 0.59 -2.25
C LYS A 63 -15.23 -0.79 -1.68
N LEU A 64 -14.65 -1.84 -2.24
CA LEU A 64 -14.87 -3.23 -1.82
C LEU A 64 -14.35 -3.48 -0.40
N LEU A 65 -13.13 -2.99 -0.10
CA LEU A 65 -12.56 -3.11 1.24
C LEU A 65 -13.44 -2.43 2.30
N ARG A 66 -13.91 -1.21 2.02
CA ARG A 66 -14.84 -0.48 2.90
C ARG A 66 -16.22 -1.13 2.99
N GLY A 67 -16.61 -1.89 1.96
CA GLY A 67 -17.85 -2.66 1.91
C GLY A 67 -17.76 -4.04 2.57
N GLY A 68 -16.64 -4.36 3.24
CA GLY A 68 -16.48 -5.62 3.97
C GLY A 68 -16.16 -6.83 3.08
N CYS A 69 -15.52 -6.62 1.93
CA CYS A 69 -15.08 -7.74 1.11
C CYS A 69 -14.04 -8.60 1.85
N ASN A 70 -14.01 -9.89 1.53
CA ASN A 70 -12.96 -10.79 2.00
C ASN A 70 -11.71 -10.65 1.12
N ILE A 71 -10.53 -10.89 1.71
CA ILE A 71 -9.26 -10.98 0.97
C ILE A 71 -8.82 -12.45 0.96
N VAL A 72 -8.61 -13.02 -0.22
CA VAL A 72 -8.04 -14.36 -0.38
C VAL A 72 -6.61 -14.22 -0.88
N THR A 73 -5.67 -14.89 -0.23
CA THR A 73 -4.26 -14.89 -0.61
C THR A 73 -3.79 -16.29 -0.97
N ASP A 74 -2.93 -16.38 -1.98
CA ASP A 74 -2.27 -17.60 -2.44
C ASP A 74 -1.15 -18.08 -1.50
N THR A 75 -0.49 -17.16 -0.77
CA THR A 75 0.61 -17.47 0.14
C THR A 75 0.34 -17.07 1.59
N LYS A 76 0.91 -17.84 2.53
CA LYS A 76 0.84 -17.51 3.98
C LYS A 76 1.58 -16.23 4.33
N MET A 77 2.58 -15.83 3.54
CA MET A 77 3.32 -14.59 3.75
C MET A 77 2.43 -13.36 3.48
N ALA A 78 1.72 -13.33 2.35
CA ALA A 78 0.74 -12.28 2.07
C ALA A 78 -0.38 -12.26 3.12
N PHE A 79 -0.90 -13.44 3.49
CA PHE A 79 -1.86 -13.58 4.57
C PHE A 79 -1.36 -12.96 5.88
N ALA A 80 -0.12 -13.25 6.28
CA ALA A 80 0.48 -12.75 7.51
C ALA A 80 0.65 -11.21 7.50
N GLY A 81 0.96 -10.62 6.35
CA GLY A 81 1.15 -9.17 6.19
C GLY A 81 -0.13 -8.32 6.27
N ILE A 82 -1.32 -8.91 6.07
CA ILE A 82 -2.59 -8.15 6.15
C ILE A 82 -2.91 -7.80 7.61
N ASN A 83 -3.31 -6.56 7.87
CA ASN A 83 -3.83 -6.14 9.18
C ASN A 83 -5.30 -6.61 9.35
N LYS A 84 -5.48 -7.73 10.07
CA LYS A 84 -6.80 -8.37 10.24
C LYS A 84 -7.77 -7.49 11.03
N ASN A 85 -7.31 -6.86 12.11
CA ASN A 85 -8.16 -5.97 12.92
C ASN A 85 -8.75 -4.82 12.08
N ARG A 86 -7.96 -4.23 11.18
CA ARG A 86 -8.44 -3.16 10.30
C ARG A 86 -9.40 -3.66 9.22
N LEU A 87 -9.17 -4.86 8.70
CA LEU A 87 -10.06 -5.49 7.72
C LEU A 87 -11.40 -5.87 8.37
N GLU A 88 -11.37 -6.45 9.57
CA GLU A 88 -12.54 -6.82 10.37
C GLU A 88 -13.37 -5.60 10.78
N ALA A 89 -12.73 -4.46 11.06
CA ALA A 89 -13.43 -3.20 11.32
C ALA A 89 -14.29 -2.72 10.12
N PHE A 90 -13.98 -3.16 8.89
CA PHE A 90 -14.82 -2.95 7.71
C PHE A 90 -15.79 -4.12 7.43
N GLY A 91 -15.72 -5.22 8.20
CA GLY A 91 -16.55 -6.41 8.04
C GLY A 91 -15.94 -7.53 7.18
N GLY A 92 -14.72 -7.35 6.69
CA GLY A 92 -14.03 -8.35 5.86
C GLY A 92 -13.22 -9.36 6.67
N LYS A 93 -12.86 -10.48 6.04
CA LYS A 93 -11.92 -11.48 6.59
C LYS A 93 -10.84 -11.84 5.58
N ALA A 94 -9.68 -12.25 6.09
CA ALA A 94 -8.59 -12.80 5.26
C ALA A 94 -8.64 -14.33 5.25
N TYR A 95 -8.35 -14.95 4.10
CA TYR A 95 -8.28 -16.40 3.92
C TYR A 95 -7.02 -16.79 3.15
N CYS A 96 -6.47 -17.97 3.45
CA CYS A 96 -5.36 -18.57 2.73
C CYS A 96 -5.50 -20.09 2.81
N PHE A 97 -5.78 -20.74 1.69
CA PHE A 97 -6.13 -22.15 1.57
C PHE A 97 -4.92 -23.01 1.25
#